data_AF-A0A9E0Y4R1-F1
#
_entry.id   AF-A0A9E0Y4R1-F1
#
_cell.length_a   1.000
_cell.length_b   1.000
_cell.length_c   1.000
_cell.angle_alpha   90.00
_cell.angle_beta   90.00
_cell.angle_gamma   90.00
#
_symmetry.space_group_name_H-M   'P 1'
#
loop_
_entity.id
_entity.type
_entity.pdbx_description
1 polymer ?
#
loop_
_entity_poly.entity_id
_entity_poly.type
_entity_poly.pdbx_seq_one_letter_code
_entity_poly.pdbx_strand_id
1 'polypeptide(L)'
;MRIKLLILLICLSALAAGAQTGQPRTVREFFNLLPQKYFALEGCEPAKDRNCEKARREYVENYLEVEDKSNGYWKSGCDGAQSCLTMALFKRPDRTYIVALKVENEDLSTNYFLEYKNGRWTDIGAQSVPKFSRNNIYELPREGTTVEVFARNKSDAAEEKGEKLYDLVWKNGKFSVKR
;
A
#
# COMPACT_ATOMS: atom_id res chain seq x y z
N MET A 1 11.42 55.05 -44.86
CA MET A 1 12.01 54.16 -43.84
C MET A 1 11.49 52.75 -44.03
N ARG A 2 12.37 51.80 -44.39
CA ARG A 2 12.07 50.37 -44.54
C ARG A 2 12.88 49.61 -43.50
N ILE A 3 12.22 48.94 -42.55
CA ILE A 3 12.82 47.86 -41.78
C ILE A 3 11.78 46.73 -41.70
N LYS A 4 12.08 45.65 -42.41
CA LYS A 4 11.51 44.31 -42.21
C LYS A 4 12.19 43.72 -40.98
N LEU A 5 11.46 43.04 -40.09
CA LEU A 5 11.81 41.67 -39.70
C LEU A 5 10.66 41.00 -38.94
N LEU A 6 10.23 39.89 -39.51
CA LEU A 6 9.32 38.90 -38.98
C LEU A 6 10.08 38.04 -37.95
N ILE A 7 9.59 37.89 -36.72
CA ILE A 7 10.04 36.82 -35.82
C ILE A 7 8.82 36.00 -35.41
N LEU A 8 8.71 34.84 -36.06
CA LEU A 8 7.85 33.73 -35.71
C LEU A 8 8.53 32.98 -34.55
N LEU A 9 7.97 33.04 -33.34
CA LEU A 9 8.37 32.12 -32.27
C LEU A 9 7.24 31.11 -32.03
N ILE A 10 7.48 29.90 -32.51
CA ILE A 10 6.67 28.71 -32.30
C ILE A 10 6.85 28.32 -30.83
N CYS A 11 5.87 28.63 -29.97
CA CYS A 11 5.75 27.97 -28.68
C CYS A 11 5.24 26.55 -28.91
N LEU A 12 6.20 25.65 -29.14
CA LEU A 12 6.01 24.21 -29.11
C LEU A 12 5.70 23.82 -27.66
N SER A 13 4.42 23.92 -27.27
CA SER A 13 3.92 23.36 -26.02
C SER A 13 3.89 21.84 -26.13
N ALA A 14 5.06 21.22 -26.15
CA ALA A 14 5.23 19.81 -25.85
C ALA A 14 4.99 19.61 -24.35
N LEU A 15 3.72 19.77 -23.91
CA LEU A 15 3.30 19.21 -22.64
C LEU A 15 3.21 17.72 -22.87
N ALA A 16 4.26 17.03 -22.40
CA ALA A 16 4.26 15.61 -22.17
C ALA A 16 2.90 15.22 -21.61
N ALA A 17 2.10 14.52 -22.42
CA ALA A 17 1.04 13.67 -21.92
C ALA A 17 1.74 12.59 -21.11
N GLY A 18 2.14 12.92 -19.88
CA GLY A 18 2.50 11.93 -18.88
C GLY A 18 1.28 11.04 -18.80
N ALA A 19 1.40 9.82 -19.34
CA ALA A 19 0.35 8.83 -19.34
C ALA A 19 -0.19 8.79 -17.92
N GLN A 20 -1.38 9.38 -17.71
CA GLN A 20 -2.00 9.46 -16.41
C GLN A 20 -2.53 8.06 -16.15
N THR A 21 -1.64 7.16 -15.74
CA THR A 21 -2.00 5.81 -15.31
C THR A 21 -3.10 6.01 -14.30
N GLY A 22 -4.31 5.54 -14.61
CA GLY A 22 -5.50 5.77 -13.80
C GLY A 22 -5.26 5.36 -12.35
N GLN A 23 -6.03 5.93 -11.43
CA GLN A 23 -6.00 5.53 -10.02
C GLN A 23 -6.24 4.00 -9.92
N PRO A 24 -5.34 3.24 -9.27
CA PRO A 24 -5.54 1.82 -9.03
C PRO A 24 -6.82 1.59 -8.23
N ARG A 25 -7.53 0.50 -8.55
CA ARG A 25 -8.84 0.18 -7.97
C ARG A 25 -8.89 -1.19 -7.32
N THR A 26 -7.98 -2.09 -7.69
CA THR A 26 -7.94 -3.46 -7.16
C THR A 26 -6.69 -3.68 -6.34
N VAL A 27 -6.75 -4.63 -5.40
CA VAL A 27 -5.58 -5.02 -4.60
C VAL A 27 -4.39 -5.43 -5.47
N ARG A 28 -4.66 -6.09 -6.61
CA ARG A 28 -3.66 -6.45 -7.62
C ARG A 28 -2.92 -5.26 -8.19
N GLU A 29 -3.67 -4.24 -8.63
CA GLU A 29 -3.08 -3.04 -9.22
C GLU A 29 -2.25 -2.28 -8.18
N PHE A 30 -2.74 -2.20 -6.94
CA PHE A 30 -1.97 -1.62 -5.84
C PHE A 30 -0.70 -2.43 -5.53
N PHE A 31 -0.78 -3.76 -5.46
CA PHE A 31 0.39 -4.62 -5.26
C PHE A 31 1.43 -4.43 -6.36
N ASN A 32 1.01 -4.41 -7.63
CA ASN A 32 1.93 -4.23 -8.77
C ASN A 32 2.68 -2.89 -8.73
N LEU A 33 2.08 -1.87 -8.13
CA LEU A 33 2.68 -0.55 -7.98
C LEU A 33 3.42 -0.37 -6.65
N LEU A 34 3.38 -1.35 -5.75
CA LEU A 34 3.91 -1.21 -4.40
C LEU A 34 5.45 -1.09 -4.42
N PRO A 35 6.03 -0.02 -3.83
CA PRO A 35 7.47 0.17 -3.76
C PRO A 35 8.17 -0.84 -2.84
N GLN A 36 9.38 -1.24 -3.22
CA GLN A 36 10.24 -2.15 -2.45
C GLN A 36 10.50 -1.72 -1.00
N LYS A 37 10.45 -0.41 -0.70
CA LYS A 37 10.62 0.11 0.67
C LYS A 37 9.49 -0.26 1.63
N TYR A 38 8.30 -0.60 1.12
CA TYR A 38 7.19 -1.05 1.95
C TYR A 38 7.08 -2.56 1.95
N PHE A 39 7.44 -3.22 0.85
CA PHE A 39 7.45 -4.67 0.72
C PHE A 39 8.56 -5.08 -0.24
N ALA A 40 9.63 -5.68 0.28
CA ALA A 40 10.73 -6.17 -0.53
C ALA A 40 10.32 -7.47 -1.23
N LEU A 41 10.62 -7.56 -2.52
CA LEU A 41 10.44 -8.78 -3.30
C LEU A 41 11.81 -9.38 -3.54
N GLU A 42 11.96 -10.65 -3.20
CA GLU A 42 13.18 -11.37 -3.50
C GLU A 42 13.46 -11.34 -5.02
N GLY A 43 14.72 -11.13 -5.39
CA GLY A 43 15.14 -11.08 -6.79
C GLY A 43 14.81 -9.77 -7.54
N CYS A 44 14.15 -8.79 -6.93
CA CYS A 44 13.96 -7.45 -7.49
C CYS A 44 15.13 -6.52 -7.13
N GLU A 45 15.80 -5.95 -8.13
CA GLU A 45 16.84 -4.92 -7.95
C GLU A 45 16.30 -3.56 -8.41
N PRO A 46 15.58 -2.79 -7.56
CA PRO A 46 14.89 -1.57 -7.98
C PRO A 46 15.86 -0.47 -8.46
N ALA A 47 17.08 -0.41 -7.89
CA ALA A 47 18.08 0.59 -8.29
C ALA A 47 18.60 0.39 -9.73
N LYS A 48 18.43 -0.82 -10.29
CA LYS A 48 18.84 -1.16 -11.66
C LYS A 48 17.65 -1.48 -12.56
N ASP A 49 16.43 -1.26 -12.06
CA ASP A 49 15.16 -1.64 -12.69
C ASP A 49 15.18 -3.09 -13.25
N ARG A 50 15.83 -4.00 -12.52
CA ARG A 50 16.10 -5.35 -13.00
C ARG A 50 15.20 -6.35 -12.30
N ASN A 51 14.57 -7.22 -13.09
CA ASN A 51 13.81 -8.40 -12.66
C ASN A 51 12.56 -8.16 -11.79
N CYS A 52 12.19 -6.92 -11.45
CA CYS A 52 11.09 -6.66 -10.52
C CYS A 52 9.72 -7.14 -11.01
N GLU A 53 9.43 -7.03 -12.32
CA GLU A 53 8.20 -7.61 -12.90
C GLU A 53 8.16 -9.13 -12.81
N LYS A 54 9.32 -9.79 -13.02
CA LYS A 54 9.46 -11.24 -12.89
C LYS A 54 9.24 -11.66 -11.44
N ALA A 55 9.93 -11.00 -10.50
CA ALA A 55 9.81 -11.26 -9.05
C ALA A 55 8.37 -11.08 -8.56
N ARG A 56 7.65 -10.04 -9.01
CA ARG A 56 6.22 -9.86 -8.70
C ARG A 56 5.37 -11.03 -9.15
N ARG A 57 5.56 -11.48 -10.40
CA ARG A 57 4.79 -12.61 -10.95
C ARG A 57 5.07 -13.89 -10.18
N GLU A 58 6.33 -14.19 -9.91
CA GLU A 58 6.75 -15.38 -9.16
C GLU A 58 6.21 -15.34 -7.72
N TYR A 59 6.25 -14.17 -7.06
CA TYR A 59 5.66 -14.01 -5.73
C TYR A 59 4.17 -14.36 -5.70
N VAL A 60 3.44 -13.87 -6.69
CA VAL A 60 2.00 -14.16 -6.82
C VAL A 60 1.77 -15.65 -7.06
N GLU A 61 2.52 -16.25 -7.97
CA GLU A 61 2.36 -17.67 -8.35
C GLU A 61 2.64 -18.59 -7.16
N ASN A 62 3.66 -18.27 -6.37
CA ASN A 62 4.12 -19.14 -5.29
C ASN A 62 3.42 -18.89 -3.95
N TYR A 63 3.03 -17.65 -3.63
CA TYR A 63 2.59 -17.29 -2.27
C TYR A 63 1.19 -16.70 -2.19
N LEU A 64 0.48 -16.44 -3.29
CA LEU A 64 -0.89 -15.91 -3.19
C LEU A 64 -1.84 -16.95 -2.57
N GLU A 65 -2.37 -16.62 -1.39
CA GLU A 65 -3.39 -17.43 -0.71
C GLU A 65 -4.80 -16.95 -1.04
N VAL A 66 -5.02 -15.63 -0.99
CA VAL A 66 -6.35 -15.01 -1.17
C VAL A 66 -6.24 -13.72 -1.95
N GLU A 67 -7.02 -13.61 -3.03
CA GLU A 67 -7.29 -12.36 -3.73
C GLU A 67 -8.81 -12.13 -3.80
N ASP A 68 -9.34 -11.34 -2.86
CA ASP A 68 -10.76 -11.00 -2.80
C ASP A 68 -10.98 -9.60 -3.39
N LYS A 69 -11.15 -9.55 -4.71
CA LYS A 69 -11.31 -8.28 -5.45
C LYS A 69 -12.58 -7.53 -5.05
N SER A 70 -13.64 -8.24 -4.67
CA SER A 70 -14.91 -7.64 -4.24
C SER A 70 -14.77 -6.85 -2.95
N ASN A 71 -14.05 -7.41 -1.98
CA ASN A 71 -13.83 -6.76 -0.69
C ASN A 71 -12.54 -5.94 -0.63
N GLY A 72 -11.71 -6.01 -1.68
CA GLY A 72 -10.44 -5.30 -1.73
C GLY A 72 -9.44 -5.86 -0.71
N TYR A 73 -9.38 -7.19 -0.59
CA TYR A 73 -8.49 -7.88 0.34
C TYR A 73 -7.49 -8.79 -0.39
N TRP A 74 -6.28 -8.85 0.15
CA TRP A 74 -5.20 -9.68 -0.33
C TRP A 74 -4.49 -10.35 0.85
N LYS A 75 -4.18 -11.64 0.71
CA LYS A 75 -3.27 -12.34 1.62
C LYS A 75 -2.32 -13.23 0.82
N SER A 76 -1.03 -13.14 1.15
CA SER A 76 0.02 -14.01 0.66
C SER A 76 0.86 -14.55 1.81
N GLY A 77 1.31 -15.79 1.64
CA GLY A 77 2.26 -16.46 2.52
C GLY A 77 3.70 -15.99 2.31
N CYS A 78 4.63 -16.74 2.91
CA CYS A 78 6.07 -16.50 2.92
C CYS A 78 6.85 -17.81 3.12
N ASP A 79 8.17 -17.76 2.98
CA ASP A 79 9.08 -18.92 3.12
C ASP A 79 10.39 -18.62 3.88
N GLY A 80 10.39 -17.59 4.72
CA GLY A 80 11.53 -17.19 5.55
C GLY A 80 12.50 -16.24 4.83
N ALA A 81 12.71 -16.40 3.53
CA ALA A 81 13.46 -15.43 2.71
C ALA A 81 12.57 -14.26 2.26
N GLN A 82 11.33 -14.58 1.88
CA GLN A 82 10.33 -13.62 1.47
C GLN A 82 9.37 -13.30 2.62
N SER A 83 9.04 -12.01 2.82
CA SER A 83 8.04 -11.56 3.79
C SER A 83 6.61 -11.96 3.40
N CYS A 84 5.76 -12.22 4.40
CA CYS A 84 4.32 -12.39 4.25
C CYS A 84 3.63 -11.04 4.02
N LEU A 85 2.49 -11.03 3.30
CA LEU A 85 1.80 -9.81 2.92
C LEU A 85 0.29 -9.91 3.11
N THR A 86 -0.30 -8.96 3.85
CA THR A 86 -1.75 -8.74 3.88
C THR A 86 -2.08 -7.30 3.46
N MET A 87 -3.08 -7.13 2.59
CA MET A 87 -3.59 -5.81 2.20
C MET A 87 -5.11 -5.74 2.36
N ALA A 88 -5.60 -4.56 2.77
CA ALA A 88 -7.02 -4.24 2.76
C ALA A 88 -7.25 -2.82 2.22
N LEU A 89 -8.24 -2.66 1.33
CA LEU A 89 -8.58 -1.38 0.70
C LEU A 89 -9.76 -0.71 1.40
N PHE A 90 -9.55 0.53 1.82
CA PHE A 90 -10.57 1.37 2.43
C PHE A 90 -10.96 2.49 1.47
N LYS A 91 -12.10 2.32 0.80
CA LYS A 91 -12.60 3.26 -0.21
C LYS A 91 -13.13 4.55 0.42
N ARG A 92 -12.68 5.69 -0.11
CA ARG A 92 -13.19 7.03 0.23
C ARG A 92 -14.36 7.44 -0.67
N PRO A 93 -15.19 8.43 -0.26
CA PRO A 93 -16.29 8.93 -1.08
C PRO A 93 -15.88 9.45 -2.46
N ASP A 94 -14.67 10.01 -2.56
CA ASP A 94 -14.08 10.51 -3.81
C ASP A 94 -13.54 9.41 -4.75
N ARG A 95 -13.77 8.14 -4.40
CA ARG A 95 -13.31 6.93 -5.11
C ARG A 95 -11.79 6.73 -5.07
N THR A 96 -11.07 7.44 -4.20
CA THR A 96 -9.70 7.08 -3.82
C THR A 96 -9.71 6.03 -2.70
N TYR A 97 -8.55 5.53 -2.32
CA TYR A 97 -8.40 4.45 -1.33
C TYR A 97 -7.30 4.77 -0.33
N ILE A 98 -7.49 4.35 0.92
CA ILE A 98 -6.37 4.04 1.82
C ILE A 98 -6.08 2.55 1.67
N VAL A 99 -4.81 2.21 1.50
CA VAL A 99 -4.33 0.83 1.45
C VAL A 99 -3.69 0.51 2.79
N ALA A 100 -4.36 -0.28 3.62
CA ALA A 100 -3.71 -0.83 4.81
C ALA A 100 -2.84 -2.01 4.37
N LEU A 101 -1.61 -2.04 4.86
CA LEU A 101 -0.59 -3.03 4.52
C LEU A 101 -0.01 -3.58 5.82
N LYS A 102 -0.03 -4.90 5.97
CA LYS A 102 0.68 -5.63 7.02
C LYS A 102 1.73 -6.51 6.34
N VAL A 103 2.98 -6.31 6.72
CA VAL A 103 4.12 -7.10 6.25
C VAL A 103 4.66 -7.87 7.44
N GLU A 104 4.79 -9.18 7.32
CA GLU A 104 5.18 -10.06 8.43
C GLU A 104 6.40 -10.87 8.04
N ASN A 105 7.39 -10.91 8.95
CA ASN A 105 8.55 -11.79 8.90
C ASN A 105 8.52 -12.72 10.11
N GLU A 106 9.53 -13.59 10.24
CA GLU A 106 9.64 -14.52 11.37
C GLU A 106 9.55 -13.83 12.74
N ASP A 107 10.11 -12.63 12.88
CA ASP A 107 10.23 -11.96 14.18
C ASP A 107 9.24 -10.81 14.40
N LEU A 108 8.71 -10.21 13.32
CA LEU A 108 7.95 -8.97 13.43
C LEU A 108 7.01 -8.70 12.27
N SER A 109 5.93 -7.99 12.60
CA SER A 109 5.05 -7.33 11.64
C SER A 109 5.32 -5.83 11.58
N THR A 110 5.18 -5.25 10.40
CA THR A 110 5.14 -3.80 10.19
C THR A 110 3.85 -3.43 9.49
N ASN A 111 3.18 -2.42 10.04
CA ASN A 111 1.91 -1.92 9.54
C ASN A 111 2.10 -0.55 8.87
N TYR A 112 1.47 -0.37 7.71
CA TYR A 112 1.40 0.90 7.00
C TYR A 112 -0.04 1.19 6.60
N PHE A 113 -0.36 2.48 6.53
CA PHE A 113 -1.57 2.96 5.87
C PHE A 113 -1.14 3.91 4.77
N LEU A 114 -1.30 3.45 3.53
CA LEU A 114 -0.71 4.09 2.37
C LEU A 114 -1.77 4.78 1.53
N GLU A 115 -1.40 5.91 0.94
CA GLU A 115 -2.15 6.57 -0.12
C GLU A 115 -1.34 6.55 -1.40
N TYR A 116 -1.98 6.15 -2.50
CA TYR A 116 -1.45 6.35 -3.85
C TYR A 116 -2.14 7.55 -4.48
N LYS A 117 -1.37 8.55 -4.90
CA LYS A 117 -1.89 9.73 -5.58
C LYS A 117 -0.86 10.21 -6.60
N ASN A 118 -1.31 10.43 -7.85
CA ASN A 118 -0.48 10.96 -8.93
C ASN A 118 0.85 10.23 -9.12
N GLY A 119 0.83 8.88 -9.15
CA GLY A 119 2.05 8.09 -9.34
C GLY A 119 2.88 7.85 -8.08
N ARG A 120 2.45 8.35 -6.91
CA ARG A 120 3.27 8.37 -5.69
C ARG A 120 2.57 7.72 -4.51
N TRP A 121 3.34 6.93 -3.77
CA TRP A 121 2.93 6.31 -2.52
C TRP A 121 3.40 7.11 -1.31
N THR A 122 2.48 7.44 -0.41
CA THR A 122 2.76 8.14 0.85
C THR A 122 2.25 7.31 2.01
N ASP A 123 3.07 7.10 3.04
CA ASP A 123 2.59 6.58 4.31
C ASP A 123 1.89 7.71 5.07
N ILE A 124 0.59 7.51 5.28
CA ILE A 124 -0.33 8.47 5.90
C ILE A 124 -0.84 7.98 7.26
N GLY A 125 -0.28 6.91 7.82
CA GLY A 125 -0.76 6.29 9.05
C GLY A 125 -0.82 7.26 10.22
N ALA A 126 0.28 7.99 10.47
CA ALA A 126 0.34 8.96 11.57
C ALA A 126 -0.63 10.14 11.40
N GLN A 127 -0.98 10.50 10.17
CA GLN A 127 -1.83 11.64 9.85
C GLN A 127 -3.32 11.28 9.80
N SER A 128 -3.65 10.08 9.31
CA SER A 128 -5.01 9.70 8.93
C SER A 128 -5.63 8.61 9.80
N VAL A 129 -4.82 7.89 10.58
CA VAL A 129 -5.29 6.81 11.45
C VAL A 129 -5.18 7.26 12.92
N PRO A 130 -6.31 7.38 13.64
CA PRO A 130 -6.27 7.83 15.02
C PRO A 130 -5.53 6.84 15.91
N LYS A 131 -4.67 7.36 16.79
CA LYS A 131 -3.81 6.57 17.70
C LYS A 131 -2.90 5.58 16.94
N PHE A 132 -2.55 5.87 15.69
CA PHE A 132 -1.64 5.02 14.94
C PHE A 132 -0.30 4.84 15.67
N SER A 133 0.16 3.61 15.76
CA SER A 133 1.43 3.25 16.36
C SER A 133 2.01 2.07 15.58
N ARG A 134 3.29 2.16 15.21
CA ARG A 134 4.01 1.04 14.60
C ARG A 134 4.23 -0.13 15.57
N ASN A 135 3.99 0.08 16.86
CA ASN A 135 4.11 -0.93 17.90
C ASN A 135 2.76 -1.61 18.21
N ASN A 136 1.72 -1.40 17.40
CA ASN A 136 0.45 -2.12 17.54
C ASN A 136 0.33 -3.14 16.41
N ILE A 137 -0.47 -4.18 16.66
CA ILE A 137 -0.87 -5.17 15.66
C ILE A 137 -2.24 -4.77 15.12
N TYR A 138 -2.38 -4.79 13.79
CA TYR A 138 -3.61 -4.44 13.08
C TYR A 138 -4.09 -5.67 12.30
N GLU A 139 -5.25 -6.21 12.68
CA GLU A 139 -5.88 -7.31 11.95
C GLU A 139 -6.72 -6.75 10.81
N LEU A 140 -6.21 -6.89 9.58
CA LEU A 140 -6.85 -6.34 8.39
C LEU A 140 -8.06 -7.20 8.00
N PRO A 141 -9.27 -6.63 7.90
CA PRO A 141 -10.47 -7.39 7.61
C PRO A 141 -10.50 -7.84 6.15
N ARG A 142 -10.78 -9.14 5.93
CA ARG A 142 -11.21 -9.62 4.61
C ARG A 142 -12.62 -9.14 4.27
N GLU A 143 -13.53 -9.22 5.24
CA GLU A 143 -14.91 -8.79 5.11
C GLU A 143 -15.24 -7.70 6.13
N GLY A 144 -16.05 -6.73 5.72
CA GLY A 144 -16.36 -5.57 6.55
C GLY A 144 -15.27 -4.50 6.49
N THR A 145 -15.31 -3.57 7.44
CA THR A 145 -14.49 -2.34 7.39
C THR A 145 -13.92 -1.94 8.75
N THR A 146 -13.89 -2.90 9.68
CA THR A 146 -13.35 -2.72 11.02
C THR A 146 -11.99 -3.41 11.10
N VAL A 147 -10.96 -2.67 11.49
CA VAL A 147 -9.63 -3.22 11.80
C VAL A 147 -9.53 -3.35 13.31
N GLU A 148 -9.33 -4.57 13.79
CA GLU A 148 -9.08 -4.79 15.21
C GLU A 148 -7.62 -4.44 15.53
N VAL A 149 -7.40 -3.69 16.61
CA VAL A 149 -6.07 -3.22 17.00
C VAL A 149 -5.69 -3.79 18.36
N PHE A 150 -4.51 -4.39 18.43
CA PHE A 150 -3.99 -5.08 19.60
C PHE A 150 -2.66 -4.49 20.05
N ALA A 151 -2.36 -4.60 21.34
CA ALA A 151 -1.03 -4.35 21.87
C ALA A 151 -0.06 -5.37 21.27
N ARG A 152 1.16 -4.94 20.99
CA ARG A 152 2.26 -5.86 20.70
C ARG A 152 2.90 -6.29 22.00
N ASN A 153 2.84 -7.59 22.29
CA ASN A 153 3.66 -8.18 23.33
C ASN A 153 4.97 -8.62 22.69
N LYS A 154 6.09 -8.13 23.23
CA LYS A 154 7.40 -8.66 22.89
C LYS A 154 7.72 -9.76 23.90
N SER A 155 7.61 -11.01 23.49
CA SER A 155 8.22 -12.13 24.22
C SER A 155 9.60 -12.41 23.60
N ASP A 156 10.45 -13.16 24.31
CA ASP A 156 11.81 -13.48 23.85
C ASP A 156 11.83 -14.42 22.61
N ALA A 157 10.66 -14.92 22.16
CA ALA A 157 10.56 -15.96 21.14
C ALA A 157 9.79 -15.55 19.87
N ALA A 158 8.84 -14.60 19.94
CA ALA A 158 8.08 -14.15 18.78
C ALA A 158 7.29 -12.86 19.05
N GLU A 159 6.82 -12.20 17.98
CA GLU A 159 5.75 -11.21 18.10
C GLU A 159 4.45 -11.91 18.50
N GLU A 160 3.90 -11.52 19.65
CA GLU A 160 2.62 -12.03 20.13
C GLU A 160 1.56 -10.94 20.17
N LYS A 161 0.35 -11.32 19.75
CA LYS A 161 -0.84 -10.48 19.86
C LYS A 161 -1.24 -10.36 21.34
N GLY A 162 -1.09 -9.17 21.88
CA GLY A 162 -1.49 -8.84 23.25
C GLY A 162 -2.97 -8.52 23.37
N GLU A 163 -3.32 -7.77 24.40
CA GLU A 163 -4.71 -7.36 24.63
C GLU A 163 -5.27 -6.51 23.48
N LYS A 164 -6.57 -6.64 23.22
CA LYS A 164 -7.27 -5.79 22.26
C LYS A 164 -7.34 -4.37 22.83
N LEU A 165 -6.82 -3.39 22.08
CA LEU A 165 -6.80 -1.98 22.48
C LEU A 165 -8.08 -1.25 22.07
N TYR A 166 -8.52 -1.47 20.84
CA TYR A 166 -9.70 -0.84 20.24
C TYR A 166 -9.98 -1.38 18.83
N ASP A 167 -11.15 -1.03 18.29
CA ASP A 167 -11.51 -1.17 16.89
C ASP A 167 -11.28 0.16 16.13
N LEU A 168 -10.66 0.08 14.95
CA LEU A 168 -10.70 1.15 13.96
C LEU A 168 -11.86 0.89 13.01
N VAL A 169 -12.91 1.69 13.16
CA VAL A 169 -14.09 1.62 12.30
C VAL A 169 -13.92 2.61 11.15
N TRP A 170 -13.98 2.11 9.91
CA TRP A 170 -13.99 2.97 8.73
C TRP A 170 -15.41 3.43 8.41
N LYS A 171 -15.62 4.74 8.29
CA LYS A 171 -16.90 5.32 7.89
C LYS A 171 -16.69 6.64 7.17
N ASN A 172 -17.36 6.81 6.03
CA ASN A 172 -17.36 8.06 5.25
C ASN A 172 -15.94 8.59 4.94
N GLY A 173 -15.00 7.71 4.60
CA GLY A 173 -13.65 8.09 4.18
C GLY A 173 -12.64 8.33 5.30
N LYS A 174 -12.97 7.99 6.55
CA LYS A 174 -12.08 8.16 7.70
C LYS A 174 -12.20 7.01 8.70
N PHE A 175 -11.12 6.78 9.45
CA PHE A 175 -11.12 5.89 10.59
C PHE A 175 -11.55 6.63 11.87
N SER A 176 -12.27 5.92 12.74
CA SER A 176 -12.58 6.34 14.10
C SER A 176 -12.33 5.21 15.08
N VAL A 177 -11.88 5.54 16.28
CA VAL A 177 -11.68 4.57 17.36
C VAL A 177 -13.01 4.22 18.02
N LYS A 178 -13.29 2.93 18.16
CA LYS A 178 -14.37 2.38 19.00
C LYS A 178 -13.74 1.45 20.05
N ARG A 179 -14.22 1.55 21.28
CA ARG A 179 -13.83 0.67 22.40
C ARG A 179 -15.01 -0.20 22.78
#